data_AF-X1DK22-F1
#
_entry.id   AF-X1DK22-F1
#
_cell.length_a   1.000
_cell.length_b   1.000
_cell.length_c   1.000
_cell.angle_alpha   90.00
_cell.angle_beta   90.00
_cell.angle_gamma   90.00
#
_symmetry.space_group_name_H-M   'P 1'
#
loop_
_entity.id
_entity.type
_entity.pdbx_description
1 polymer ?
#
loop_
_entity_poly.entity_id
_entity_poly.type
_entity_poly.pdbx_seq_one_letter_code
_entity_poly.pdbx_strand_id
1 'polypeptide(L)'
;SSDRPEQSTYYLLTGTVGFAAIGYMFFRTKAMTTRKPDVPKVDVVTILECPACELKRVRDFKRGDYVHKDDEPCTRCEGNMVITGIHRRAEPEKKPKQ
;
A
#
# COMPACT_ATOMS: atom_id res chain seq x y z
N SER A 1 -50.95 2.81 -41.99
CA SER A 1 -49.78 2.82 -41.10
C SER A 1 -50.03 3.84 -40.02
N SER A 2 -50.72 3.43 -38.95
CA SER A 2 -51.16 4.35 -37.90
C SER A 2 -50.03 4.47 -36.87
N ASP A 3 -49.31 5.59 -36.91
CA ASP A 3 -48.44 6.04 -35.82
C ASP A 3 -49.27 6.09 -34.53
N ARG A 4 -49.05 5.14 -33.63
CA ARG A 4 -49.60 5.21 -32.27
C ARG A 4 -48.64 6.06 -31.43
N PRO A 5 -48.96 7.34 -31.14
CA PRO A 5 -48.08 8.21 -30.34
C PRO A 5 -47.76 7.61 -28.97
N GLU A 6 -48.64 6.74 -28.48
CA GLU A 6 -48.49 5.98 -27.24
C GLU A 6 -47.27 5.02 -27.24
N GLN A 7 -46.92 4.44 -28.39
CA GLN A 7 -45.76 3.53 -28.47
C GLN A 7 -44.45 4.32 -28.46
N SER A 8 -44.40 5.44 -29.19
CA SER A 8 -43.24 6.34 -29.21
C SER A 8 -42.98 6.91 -27.82
N THR A 9 -44.03 7.37 -27.13
CA THR A 9 -43.94 7.89 -25.77
C THR A 9 -43.47 6.83 -24.78
N TYR A 10 -43.93 5.58 -24.90
CA TYR A 10 -43.46 4.47 -24.07
C TYR A 10 -41.95 4.20 -24.22
N TYR A 11 -41.41 4.18 -25.44
CA TYR A 11 -39.98 3.99 -25.67
C TYR A 11 -39.13 5.16 -25.14
N LEU A 12 -39.63 6.39 -25.24
CA LEU A 12 -38.95 7.56 -24.69
C LEU A 12 -38.92 7.53 -23.15
N LEU A 13 -40.01 7.13 -22.50
CA LEU A 13 -40.07 7.00 -21.04
C LEU A 13 -39.17 5.88 -20.52
N THR A 14 -39.21 4.70 -21.14
CA THR A 14 -38.36 3.56 -20.74
C THR A 14 -36.88 3.87 -20.94
N GLY A 15 -36.51 4.54 -22.04
CA GLY A 15 -35.15 5.01 -22.28
C GLY A 15 -34.66 6.01 -21.24
N THR A 16 -35.43 7.07 -20.97
CA THR A 16 -35.04 8.12 -20.00
C THR A 16 -34.87 7.58 -18.59
N VAL A 17 -35.75 6.69 -18.13
CA VAL A 17 -35.65 6.04 -16.81
C VAL A 17 -34.40 5.15 -16.73
N GLY A 18 -34.12 4.37 -17.78
CA GLY A 18 -32.91 3.54 -17.85
C GLY A 18 -31.63 4.36 -17.80
N PHE A 19 -31.54 5.42 -18.60
CA PHE A 19 -30.39 6.32 -18.61
C PHE A 19 -30.20 7.05 -17.26
N ALA A 20 -31.28 7.50 -16.63
CA ALA A 20 -31.22 8.12 -15.31
C ALA A 20 -30.73 7.14 -14.24
N ALA A 21 -31.21 5.90 -14.24
CA ALA A 21 -30.77 4.87 -13.31
C ALA A 21 -29.28 4.53 -13.48
N ILE A 22 -28.81 4.40 -14.73
CA ILE A 22 -27.40 4.16 -15.05
C ILE A 22 -26.54 5.35 -14.58
N GLY A 23 -26.94 6.58 -14.89
CA GLY A 23 -26.24 7.79 -14.44
C GLY A 23 -26.17 7.91 -12.91
N TYR A 24 -27.25 7.58 -12.20
CA TYR A 24 -27.29 7.57 -10.74
C TYR A 24 -26.33 6.53 -10.15
N MET A 25 -26.28 5.33 -10.72
CA MET A 25 -25.34 4.29 -10.29
C MET A 25 -23.88 4.72 -10.50
N PHE A 26 -23.55 5.40 -11.61
CA PHE A 26 -22.21 5.95 -11.85
C PHE A 26 -21.83 7.06 -10.86
N PHE A 27 -22.78 7.91 -10.47
CA PHE A 27 -22.54 8.94 -9.45
C PHE A 27 -22.30 8.29 -8.07
N ARG A 28 -23.09 7.27 -7.72
CA ARG A 28 -22.98 6.54 -6.44
C ARG A 28 -21.68 5.74 -6.33
N THR A 29 -21.21 5.12 -7.43
CA THR A 29 -19.94 4.38 -7.43
C THR A 29 -18.73 5.30 -7.33
N LYS A 30 -18.75 6.48 -7.97
CA LYS A 30 -17.69 7.50 -7.79
C LYS A 30 -17.56 7.97 -6.34
N ALA A 31 -18.67 8.06 -5.60
CA ALA A 31 -18.64 8.40 -4.18
C ALA A 31 -18.01 7.31 -3.30
N MET A 32 -18.02 6.05 -3.73
CA MET A 32 -17.43 4.93 -2.97
C MET A 32 -15.99 4.60 -3.38
N THR A 33 -15.58 4.88 -4.61
CA THR A 33 -14.27 4.44 -5.14
C THR A 33 -13.06 5.25 -4.67
N THR A 34 -13.27 6.35 -3.95
CA THR A 34 -12.19 7.26 -3.54
C THR A 34 -11.50 6.89 -2.24
N ARG A 35 -11.97 5.84 -1.53
CA ARG A 35 -11.25 5.30 -0.38
C ARG A 35 -10.11 4.41 -0.86
N LYS A 36 -9.01 5.03 -1.28
CA LYS A 36 -7.73 4.31 -1.34
C LYS A 36 -7.42 3.87 0.09
N PRO A 37 -7.20 2.58 0.37
CA PRO A 37 -6.72 2.16 1.67
C PRO A 37 -5.39 2.89 1.92
N ASP A 38 -5.31 3.59 3.07
CA ASP A 38 -4.04 4.15 3.52
C ASP A 38 -3.13 2.97 3.86
N VAL A 39 -2.19 2.67 2.98
CA VAL A 39 -1.20 1.63 3.24
C VAL A 39 -0.18 2.25 4.18
N PRO A 40 -0.11 1.81 5.46
CA PRO A 40 0.82 2.40 6.40
C PRO A 40 2.25 2.24 5.86
N LYS A 41 3.00 3.34 5.84
CA LYS A 41 4.43 3.30 5.56
C LYS A 41 5.09 2.59 6.72
N VAL A 42 5.47 1.34 6.51
CA VAL A 42 6.18 0.55 7.51
C VAL A 42 7.67 0.83 7.35
N ASP A 43 8.29 1.34 8.40
CA ASP A 43 9.74 1.47 8.46
C ASP A 43 10.36 0.09 8.69
N VAL A 44 11.21 -0.35 7.76
CA VAL A 44 11.90 -1.63 7.81
C VAL A 44 13.38 -1.39 8.06
N VAL A 45 13.95 -2.13 9.00
CA VAL A 45 15.36 -2.06 9.38
C VAL A 45 16.04 -3.40 9.15
N THR A 46 17.32 -3.34 8.79
CA THR A 46 18.19 -4.49 8.60
C THR A 46 19.19 -4.54 9.75
N ILE A 47 19.35 -5.71 10.37
CA ILE A 47 20.32 -6.00 11.41
C ILE A 47 21.52 -6.68 10.78
N LEU A 48 22.69 -6.08 10.98
CA LEU A 48 24.00 -6.57 10.58
C LEU A 48 24.73 -7.05 11.82
N GLU A 49 25.34 -8.23 11.75
CA GLU A 49 26.12 -8.81 12.84
C GLU A 49 27.46 -9.31 12.31
N CYS A 50 28.53 -8.97 13.00
CA CYS A 50 29.86 -9.47 12.65
C CYS A 50 30.11 -10.81 13.34
N PRO A 51 30.43 -11.90 12.62
CA PRO A 51 30.71 -13.20 13.23
C PRO A 51 32.03 -13.24 14.03
N ALA A 52 32.96 -12.30 13.77
CA ALA A 52 34.27 -12.29 14.42
C ALA A 52 34.31 -11.50 15.75
N CYS A 53 33.47 -10.46 15.89
CA CYS A 53 33.49 -9.57 17.06
C CYS A 53 32.10 -9.32 17.67
N GLU A 54 31.08 -10.01 17.18
CA GLU A 54 29.67 -9.94 17.64
C GLU A 54 29.08 -8.52 17.63
N LEU A 55 29.68 -7.61 16.85
CA LEU A 55 29.18 -6.25 16.71
C LEU A 55 27.87 -6.25 15.94
N LYS A 56 26.80 -5.79 16.59
CA LYS A 56 25.49 -5.56 15.97
C LYS A 56 25.36 -4.13 15.50
N ARG A 57 24.93 -3.94 14.26
CA ARG A 57 24.56 -2.65 13.65
C ARG A 57 23.16 -2.73 13.08
N VAL A 58 22.40 -1.66 13.22
CA VAL A 58 21.06 -1.53 12.63
C VAL A 58 21.11 -0.41 11.60
N ARG A 59 20.66 -0.69 10.38
CA ARG A 59 20.51 0.32 9.32
C ARG A 59 19.15 0.24 8.67
N ASP A 60 18.81 1.27 7.91
CA ASP A 60 17.60 1.26 7.10
C ASP A 60 17.69 0.20 6.00
N PHE A 61 16.56 -0.45 5.74
CA PHE A 61 16.47 -1.48 4.71
C PHE A 61 16.75 -0.89 3.32
N LYS A 62 17.62 -1.56 2.57
CA LYS A 62 17.90 -1.23 1.16
C LYS A 62 17.38 -2.34 0.27
N ARG A 63 16.90 -1.96 -0.92
CA ARG A 63 16.48 -2.94 -1.93
C ARG A 63 17.67 -3.82 -2.31
N GLY A 64 17.53 -5.14 -2.15
CA GLY A 64 18.61 -6.10 -2.37
C GLY A 64 19.17 -6.72 -1.08
N ASP A 65 18.75 -6.24 0.09
CA ASP A 65 19.06 -6.90 1.37
C ASP A 65 18.31 -8.23 1.49
N TYR A 66 19.03 -9.28 1.88
CA TYR A 66 18.45 -10.57 2.26
C TYR A 66 19.19 -11.13 3.48
N VAL A 67 18.52 -11.99 4.24
CA VAL A 67 19.10 -12.64 5.42
C VAL A 67 20.26 -13.54 4.99
N HIS A 68 21.36 -13.50 5.71
CA HIS A 68 22.61 -14.19 5.43
C HIS A 68 23.44 -13.63 4.25
N LYS A 69 23.17 -12.40 3.82
CA LYS A 69 24.02 -11.69 2.85
C LYS A 69 25.25 -11.08 3.53
N ASP A 70 26.42 -11.23 2.91
CA ASP A 70 27.62 -10.44 3.22
C ASP A 70 27.47 -9.01 2.68
N ASP A 71 27.68 -8.02 3.54
CA ASP A 71 27.41 -6.62 3.20
C ASP A 71 28.65 -5.73 3.42
N GLU A 72 28.69 -4.97 4.51
CA GLU A 72 29.73 -3.98 4.78
C GLU A 72 30.88 -4.57 5.63
N PRO A 73 32.12 -4.06 5.48
CA PRO A 73 33.22 -4.42 6.36
C PRO A 73 32.94 -3.92 7.79
N CYS A 74 33.35 -4.71 8.78
CA CYS A 74 33.15 -4.36 10.17
C CYS A 74 34.05 -3.17 10.56
N THR A 75 33.51 -2.24 11.35
CA THR A 75 34.30 -1.09 11.82
C THR A 75 35.19 -1.41 13.01
N ARG A 76 35.05 -2.60 13.63
CA ARG A 76 35.85 -3.04 14.78
C ARG A 76 36.88 -4.12 14.43
N CYS A 77 36.69 -4.85 13.32
CA CYS A 77 37.60 -5.90 12.88
C CYS A 77 37.66 -5.95 11.35
N GLU A 78 38.64 -6.63 10.79
CA GLU A 78 38.88 -6.71 9.32
C GLU A 78 37.92 -7.69 8.59
N GLY A 79 36.87 -8.16 9.27
CA GLY A 79 35.90 -9.12 8.73
C GLY A 79 34.67 -8.45 8.13
N ASN A 80 33.89 -9.20 7.34
CA ASN A 80 32.63 -8.72 6.80
C ASN A 80 31.47 -8.89 7.80
N MET A 81 30.52 -7.96 7.80
CA MET A 81 29.26 -8.11 8.50
C MET A 81 28.25 -8.89 7.66
N VAL A 82 27.43 -9.69 8.34
CA VAL A 82 26.38 -10.51 7.75
C VAL A 82 25.02 -9.98 8.19
N ILE A 83 24.07 -9.89 7.26
CA ILE A 83 22.69 -9.55 7.60
C ILE A 83 22.05 -10.71 8.37
N THR A 84 21.73 -10.53 9.65
CA THR A 84 21.12 -11.59 10.47
C THR A 84 19.60 -11.48 10.57
N GLY A 85 19.02 -10.30 10.32
CA GLY A 85 17.58 -10.12 10.40
C GLY A 85 17.09 -8.87 9.68
N ILE A 86 15.85 -8.93 9.20
CA ILE A 86 15.14 -7.78 8.61
C ILE A 86 13.81 -7.67 9.35
N HIS A 87 13.61 -6.55 10.05
CA HIS A 87 12.48 -6.37 10.95
C HIS A 87 11.75 -5.07 10.68
N ARG A 88 10.45 -5.03 11.02
CA ARG A 88 9.69 -3.78 11.06
C ARG A 88 10.08 -3.02 12.33
N ARG A 89 10.37 -1.73 12.22
CA ARG A 89 10.56 -0.88 13.39
C ARG A 89 9.22 -0.78 14.13
N ALA A 90 9.24 -1.01 15.44
CA ALA A 90 8.06 -0.76 16.26
C ALA A 90 7.73 0.73 16.19
N GLU A 91 6.49 1.09 15.89
CA GLU A 91 6.06 2.48 15.97
C GLU A 91 6.31 2.99 17.40
N PRO A 92 6.90 4.20 17.57
CA PRO A 92 6.96 4.79 18.90
C PRO A 92 5.53 4.97 19.39
N GLU A 93 5.21 4.45 20.58
CA GLU A 93 3.91 4.71 21.21
C GLU A 93 3.68 6.23 21.21
N LYS A 94 2.61 6.68 20.56
CA LYS A 94 2.23 8.08 20.56
C LYS A 94 1.90 8.46 22.00
N LYS A 95 2.86 9.07 22.71
CA LYS A 95 2.57 9.69 24.00
C LYS A 95 1.44 10.70 23.77
N PRO A 96 0.33 10.64 24.53
CA PRO A 96 -0.74 11.62 24.39
C PRO A 96 -0.15 13.01 24.63
N LYS A 97 -0.40 13.93 23.68
CA LYS A 97 -0.09 15.35 23.88
C LYS A 97 -0.89 15.81 25.09
N GLN A 98 -0.20 16.25 26.14
CA GLN A 98 -0.77 16.94 27.30
C GLN A 98 -1.29 18.31 26.89
#